data_AF-A0A6C0IL11-F1
#
_entry.id   AF-A0A6C0IL11-F1
#
_cell.length_a   1.000
_cell.length_b   1.000
_cell.length_c   1.000
_cell.angle_alpha   90.00
_cell.angle_beta   90.00
_cell.angle_gamma   90.00
#
_symmetry.space_group_name_H-M   'P 1'
#
loop_
_entity.id
_entity.type
_entity.pdbx_description
1 polymer ?
#
loop_
_entity_poly.entity_id
_entity_poly.type
_entity_poly.pdbx_seq_one_letter_code
_entity_poly.pdbx_strand_id
1 'polypeptide(L)'
;MDFTNINEIDVCYKVTISNEEKFYIDDIDYTHCENQILKLFNDDIQDDHNDDPDITYWNGIYNWKVTKKYDLAIEQLLNCIELSELFLASTKSLNHDQIDSTIENNIFIRNGNIHCFIADIYYIQNNKKDTLIHLKYGCETNNDMAFYKLGKYYTYIDNCKSMNYHNLAIQYGNRISVLCMALYYRKHKNYQLEKDYLLLAKNNGAAMGRLGTLYMGHFVDYENTIKYYNMSIDKGHVPSLHNLGIYYKHIEKNYEKMEYYLKQSCEKLFVQSMILLGNYYKENNCIDDAIKYYTMAIINGDISSINILGSLYYEKRDYANVIKYYCMGIDYGCYKSMNKLGVYYRDVEYNYKKAEKYFKMCYDKNHKKGIVNLLFIKFTRMFVCSFNKT
;
A
#
# COMPACT_ATOMS: atom_id res chain seq x y z
N MET A 1 -19.79 44.26 15.07
CA MET A 1 -19.07 42.98 15.09
C MET A 1 -20.09 41.93 14.68
N ASP A 2 -20.17 41.70 13.37
CA ASP A 2 -20.89 40.57 12.80
C ASP A 2 -20.12 39.28 13.09
N PHE A 3 -20.83 38.29 13.61
CA PHE A 3 -20.55 36.87 13.46
C PHE A 3 -21.89 36.14 13.33
N THR A 4 -22.59 36.44 12.23
CA THR A 4 -23.49 35.51 11.55
C THR A 4 -22.63 34.56 10.70
N ASN A 5 -23.00 33.27 10.65
CA ASN A 5 -22.39 32.13 9.93
C ASN A 5 -21.50 31.19 10.75
N ILE A 6 -22.12 30.37 11.60
CA ILE A 6 -21.85 28.93 11.63
C ILE A 6 -23.23 28.26 11.64
N ASN A 7 -23.59 27.63 10.52
CA ASN A 7 -24.87 26.95 10.35
C ASN A 7 -25.02 25.87 11.43
N GLU A 8 -26.02 26.07 12.29
CA GLU A 8 -26.69 25.00 13.02
C GLU A 8 -27.06 23.91 12.00
N ILE A 9 -26.68 22.66 12.31
CA ILE A 9 -27.16 21.50 11.58
C ILE A 9 -28.64 21.39 11.97
N ASP A 10 -29.49 22.00 11.16
CA ASP A 10 -30.95 21.84 11.21
C ASP A 10 -31.25 20.35 11.00
N VAL A 11 -31.52 19.65 12.11
CA VAL A 11 -32.11 18.32 12.10
C VAL A 11 -33.57 18.49 11.70
N CYS A 12 -33.83 18.55 10.39
CA CYS A 12 -35.18 18.66 9.84
C CYS A 12 -35.96 17.35 10.05
N TYR A 13 -36.65 17.22 11.18
CA TYR A 13 -37.87 16.43 11.25
C TYR A 13 -39.00 17.28 10.66
N LYS A 14 -39.57 16.87 9.52
CA LYS A 14 -40.85 17.43 9.05
C LYS A 14 -41.93 16.38 9.20
N VAL A 15 -42.53 16.33 10.39
CA VAL A 15 -43.75 15.55 10.64
C VAL A 15 -44.92 16.38 10.10
N THR A 16 -45.46 16.01 8.93
CA THR A 16 -46.75 16.55 8.46
C THR A 16 -47.86 15.58 8.82
N ILE A 17 -48.71 16.00 9.76
CA ILE A 17 -49.97 15.32 10.08
C ILE A 17 -51.00 15.76 9.02
N SER A 18 -51.52 14.83 8.22
CA SER A 18 -52.72 15.05 7.42
C SER A 18 -53.90 14.31 8.06
N ASN A 19 -55.09 14.91 8.01
CA ASN A 19 -56.29 14.54 8.76
C ASN A 19 -56.98 13.23 8.34
N GLU A 20 -56.25 12.28 7.74
CA GLU A 20 -56.74 10.94 7.44
C GLU A 20 -55.72 9.95 7.99
N GLU A 21 -56.15 8.98 8.81
CA GLU A 21 -55.32 7.99 9.52
C GLU A 21 -54.52 7.07 8.57
N LYS A 22 -53.51 7.62 7.90
CA LYS A 22 -52.47 6.89 7.17
C LYS A 22 -51.12 7.54 7.48
N PHE A 23 -50.26 6.79 8.16
CA PHE A 23 -48.87 7.14 8.35
C PHE A 23 -48.13 6.93 7.01
N TYR A 24 -47.89 8.00 6.28
CA TYR A 24 -46.82 8.03 5.28
C TYR A 24 -45.63 8.70 5.94
N ILE A 25 -44.69 7.89 6.43
CA ILE A 25 -43.33 8.36 6.61
C ILE A 25 -42.76 8.33 5.19
N ASP A 26 -42.89 9.44 4.47
CA ASP A 26 -42.11 9.63 3.25
C ASP A 26 -40.65 9.36 3.61
N ASP A 27 -40.04 8.47 2.82
CA ASP A 27 -38.69 7.92 2.94
C ASP A 27 -37.80 8.77 3.85
N ILE A 28 -37.36 8.19 4.98
CA ILE A 28 -36.19 8.74 5.67
C ILE A 28 -35.11 8.80 4.59
N ASP A 29 -34.77 10.01 4.16
CA ASP A 29 -33.80 10.26 3.10
C ASP A 29 -32.41 9.95 3.67
N TYR A 30 -32.17 8.67 3.91
CA TYR A 30 -30.89 8.13 4.34
C TYR A 30 -29.83 8.38 3.27
N THR A 31 -30.25 8.59 2.02
CA THR A 31 -29.38 9.06 0.94
C THR A 31 -28.91 10.49 1.21
N HIS A 32 -29.71 11.35 1.84
CA HIS A 32 -29.27 12.66 2.34
C HIS A 32 -28.26 12.54 3.49
N CYS A 33 -28.49 11.68 4.49
CA CYS A 33 -27.51 11.45 5.57
C CYS A 33 -26.21 10.81 5.04
N GLU A 34 -26.32 9.80 4.18
CA GLU A 34 -25.19 9.15 3.51
C GLU A 34 -24.44 10.15 2.61
N ASN A 35 -25.13 11.02 1.88
CA ASN A 35 -24.53 12.09 1.08
C ASN A 35 -23.94 13.23 1.92
N GLN A 36 -24.50 13.54 3.11
CA GLN A 36 -23.90 14.50 4.05
C GLN A 36 -22.64 13.92 4.70
N ILE A 37 -22.65 12.63 5.05
CA ILE A 37 -21.49 11.89 5.53
C ILE A 37 -20.42 11.82 4.42
N LEU A 38 -20.80 11.48 3.18
CA LEU A 38 -19.91 11.49 2.02
C LEU A 38 -19.41 12.91 1.68
N LYS A 39 -20.22 13.97 1.83
CA LYS A 39 -19.77 15.37 1.70
C LYS A 39 -18.78 15.76 2.78
N LEU A 40 -19.01 15.35 4.03
CA LEU A 40 -18.03 15.51 5.12
C LEU A 40 -16.71 14.79 4.83
N PHE A 41 -16.71 13.76 3.98
CA PHE A 41 -15.50 13.09 3.48
C PHE A 41 -14.91 13.71 2.20
N ASN A 42 -15.73 14.36 1.36
CA ASN A 42 -15.34 14.87 0.03
C ASN A 42 -15.03 16.36 -0.03
N ASP A 43 -15.54 17.21 0.88
CA ASP A 43 -15.34 18.66 0.84
C ASP A 43 -13.87 19.09 1.07
N ASP A 44 -12.98 18.16 1.45
CA ASP A 44 -11.52 18.37 1.63
C ASP A 44 -10.65 17.73 0.52
N ILE A 45 -11.23 17.17 -0.54
CA ILE A 45 -10.49 16.49 -1.61
C ILE A 45 -10.63 17.30 -2.91
N GLN A 46 -9.65 18.17 -3.20
CA GLN A 46 -9.44 18.61 -4.57
C GLN A 46 -8.94 17.42 -5.39
N ASP A 47 -9.59 17.22 -6.53
CA ASP A 47 -9.36 16.20 -7.56
C ASP A 47 -7.91 15.72 -7.66
N ASP A 48 -7.71 14.43 -7.43
CA ASP A 48 -6.64 13.68 -8.11
C ASP A 48 -7.20 12.31 -8.51
N HIS A 49 -7.38 12.15 -9.82
CA HIS A 49 -7.83 10.92 -10.47
C HIS A 49 -6.88 9.75 -10.14
N ASN A 50 -7.34 8.82 -9.30
CA ASN A 50 -6.76 7.48 -9.18
C ASN A 50 -7.87 6.49 -8.74
N ASP A 51 -8.19 5.55 -9.64
CA ASP A 51 -9.27 4.56 -9.53
C ASP A 51 -9.00 3.42 -8.53
N ASP A 52 -8.52 3.72 -7.32
CA ASP A 52 -8.37 2.74 -6.23
C ASP A 52 -9.22 3.16 -5.00
N PRO A 53 -10.39 2.54 -4.76
CA PRO A 53 -11.30 2.95 -3.69
C PRO A 53 -10.71 2.83 -2.28
N ASP A 54 -9.66 2.02 -2.09
CA ASP A 54 -8.95 1.96 -0.80
C ASP A 54 -8.19 3.27 -0.52
N ILE A 55 -7.58 3.90 -1.53
CA ILE A 55 -6.72 5.08 -1.35
C ILE A 55 -7.56 6.34 -1.07
N THR A 56 -8.71 6.48 -1.76
CA THR A 56 -9.65 7.59 -1.52
C THR A 56 -10.26 7.53 -0.12
N TYR A 57 -10.57 6.31 0.37
CA TYR A 57 -11.02 6.07 1.75
C TYR A 57 -9.95 6.47 2.78
N TRP A 58 -8.68 6.07 2.56
CA TRP A 58 -7.59 6.41 3.48
C TRP A 58 -7.19 7.90 3.46
N ASN A 59 -7.30 8.59 2.32
CA ASN A 59 -7.03 10.02 2.21
C ASN A 59 -8.11 10.88 2.89
N GLY A 60 -9.39 10.52 2.75
CA GLY A 60 -10.48 11.14 3.51
C GLY A 60 -10.29 10.97 5.04
N ILE A 61 -9.85 9.78 5.47
CA ILE A 61 -9.49 9.49 6.87
C ILE A 61 -8.28 10.31 7.36
N TYR A 62 -7.28 10.54 6.50
CA TYR A 62 -6.08 11.29 6.86
C TYR A 62 -6.36 12.79 7.06
N ASN A 63 -7.22 13.39 6.24
CA ASN A 63 -7.70 14.76 6.44
C ASN A 63 -8.60 14.86 7.69
N TRP A 64 -9.43 13.86 7.95
CA TRP A 64 -10.32 13.84 9.13
C TRP A 64 -9.57 13.71 10.47
N LYS A 65 -8.34 13.19 10.45
CA LYS A 65 -7.40 13.16 11.60
C LYS A 65 -7.12 14.55 12.19
N VAL A 66 -7.38 15.61 11.45
CA VAL A 66 -7.12 16.99 11.84
C VAL A 66 -8.27 17.60 12.66
N THR A 67 -9.51 17.11 12.55
CA THR A 67 -10.69 17.83 13.07
C THR A 67 -11.23 17.37 14.43
N LYS A 68 -10.69 16.29 15.05
CA LYS A 68 -11.03 15.82 16.42
C LYS A 68 -12.53 15.61 16.72
N LYS A 69 -13.42 15.50 15.74
CA LYS A 69 -14.87 15.29 15.94
C LYS A 69 -15.29 13.81 15.96
N TYR A 70 -14.41 12.92 16.42
CA TYR A 70 -14.67 11.47 16.41
C TYR A 70 -15.85 11.07 17.31
N ASP A 71 -15.93 11.65 18.51
CA ASP A 71 -16.94 11.26 19.51
C ASP A 71 -18.36 11.62 19.05
N LEU A 72 -18.52 12.82 18.48
CA LEU A 72 -19.80 13.27 17.91
C LEU A 72 -20.23 12.40 16.72
N ALA A 73 -19.29 12.01 15.87
CA ALA A 73 -19.58 11.13 14.73
C ALA A 73 -20.01 9.74 15.20
N ILE A 74 -19.32 9.17 16.20
CA ILE A 74 -19.70 7.88 16.79
C ILE A 74 -21.10 7.98 17.40
N GLU A 75 -21.40 9.05 18.15
CA GLU A 75 -22.72 9.27 18.75
C GLU A 75 -23.83 9.32 17.69
N GLN A 76 -23.62 10.07 16.60
CA GLN A 76 -24.58 10.14 15.49
C GLN A 76 -24.81 8.78 14.84
N LEU A 77 -23.74 8.00 14.63
CA LEU A 77 -23.82 6.66 14.03
C LEU A 77 -24.56 5.66 14.94
N LEU A 78 -24.34 5.74 16.26
CA LEU A 78 -25.06 4.92 17.23
C LEU A 78 -26.54 5.29 17.27
N ASN A 79 -26.88 6.58 17.22
CA ASN A 79 -28.27 7.04 17.14
C ASN A 79 -28.96 6.54 15.86
N CYS A 80 -28.25 6.49 14.73
CA CYS A 80 -28.79 5.89 13.50
C CYS A 80 -29.16 4.41 13.66
N ILE A 81 -28.32 3.63 14.34
CA ILE A 81 -28.59 2.22 14.63
C ILE A 81 -29.84 2.10 15.52
N GLU A 82 -29.88 2.84 16.63
CA GLU A 82 -31.00 2.82 17.57
C GLU A 82 -32.34 3.16 16.91
N LEU A 83 -32.37 4.23 16.10
CA LEU A 83 -33.57 4.63 15.37
C LEU A 83 -34.03 3.54 14.38
N SER A 84 -33.09 2.89 13.69
CA SER A 84 -33.41 1.82 12.74
C SER A 84 -33.97 0.56 13.42
N GLU A 85 -33.47 0.24 14.61
CA GLU A 85 -33.95 -0.90 15.42
C GLU A 85 -35.31 -0.61 16.04
N LEU A 86 -35.55 0.62 16.52
CA LEU A 86 -36.86 1.07 16.99
C LEU A 86 -37.90 1.02 15.88
N PHE A 87 -37.53 1.45 14.67
CA PHE A 87 -38.38 1.33 13.49
C PHE A 87 -38.76 -0.14 13.23
N LEU A 88 -37.78 -1.05 13.19
CA LEU A 88 -38.02 -2.50 13.05
C LEU A 88 -38.95 -3.04 14.15
N ALA A 89 -38.72 -2.68 15.41
CA ALA A 89 -39.56 -3.12 16.51
C ALA A 89 -41.01 -2.62 16.39
N SER A 90 -41.19 -1.37 15.98
CA SER A 90 -42.51 -0.77 15.78
C SER A 90 -43.28 -1.40 14.60
N THR A 91 -42.58 -1.73 13.51
CA THR A 91 -43.21 -2.39 12.35
C THR A 91 -43.62 -3.83 12.67
N LYS A 92 -42.87 -4.55 13.52
CA LYS A 92 -43.20 -5.91 13.97
C LYS A 92 -44.43 -5.96 14.89
N SER A 93 -44.65 -4.94 15.70
CA SER A 93 -45.76 -4.89 16.66
C SER A 93 -47.11 -4.52 16.02
N LEU A 94 -47.11 -3.96 14.80
CA LEU A 94 -48.29 -3.45 14.10
C LEU A 94 -49.03 -4.49 13.22
N ASN A 95 -48.73 -5.79 13.31
CA ASN A 95 -49.45 -6.86 12.60
C ASN A 95 -49.55 -6.67 11.08
N HIS A 96 -48.44 -6.37 10.41
CA HIS A 96 -48.29 -6.79 9.03
C HIS A 96 -47.43 -8.05 9.02
N ASP A 97 -48.04 -9.20 8.71
CA ASP A 97 -47.38 -10.45 8.30
C ASP A 97 -46.50 -10.30 7.03
N GLN A 98 -46.18 -9.06 6.68
CA GLN A 98 -45.36 -8.61 5.57
C GLN A 98 -44.60 -7.35 6.00
N ILE A 99 -43.75 -7.43 7.03
CA ILE A 99 -42.53 -6.64 6.89
C ILE A 99 -41.89 -7.20 5.64
N ASP A 100 -41.78 -6.37 4.61
CA ASP A 100 -41.06 -6.75 3.42
C ASP A 100 -39.66 -7.19 3.89
N SER A 101 -39.40 -8.49 3.83
CA SER A 101 -38.13 -9.11 4.26
C SER A 101 -36.92 -8.37 3.68
N THR A 102 -37.13 -7.67 2.56
CA THR A 102 -36.20 -6.76 1.91
C THR A 102 -35.83 -5.56 2.78
N ILE A 103 -36.79 -4.91 3.47
CA ILE A 103 -36.56 -3.76 4.36
C ILE A 103 -35.78 -4.20 5.60
N GLU A 104 -36.17 -5.31 6.23
CA GLU A 104 -35.46 -5.84 7.40
C GLU A 104 -34.02 -6.22 7.06
N ASN A 105 -33.81 -6.89 5.93
CA ASN A 105 -32.49 -7.23 5.44
C ASN A 105 -31.65 -5.98 5.10
N ASN A 106 -32.26 -4.94 4.52
CA ASN A 106 -31.56 -3.69 4.22
C ASN A 106 -31.09 -2.96 5.48
N ILE A 107 -31.93 -2.87 6.52
CA ILE A 107 -31.54 -2.27 7.80
C ILE A 107 -30.42 -3.08 8.45
N PHE A 108 -30.54 -4.41 8.45
CA PHE A 108 -29.54 -5.30 9.00
C PHE A 108 -28.17 -5.14 8.33
N ILE A 109 -28.12 -5.11 6.99
CA ILE A 109 -26.89 -4.86 6.22
C ILE A 109 -26.30 -3.50 6.54
N ARG A 110 -27.15 -2.44 6.61
CA ARG A 110 -26.72 -1.08 6.93
C ARG A 110 -26.11 -0.97 8.32
N ASN A 111 -26.74 -1.55 9.33
CA ASN A 111 -26.22 -1.54 10.70
C ASN A 111 -24.85 -2.23 10.79
N GLY A 112 -24.65 -3.30 10.02
CA GLY A 112 -23.34 -3.93 9.86
C GLY A 112 -22.25 -3.00 9.32
N ASN A 113 -22.59 -2.23 8.29
CA ASN A 113 -21.67 -1.24 7.70
C ASN A 113 -21.35 -0.12 8.69
N ILE A 114 -22.35 0.39 9.41
CA ILE A 114 -22.17 1.44 10.43
C ILE A 114 -21.23 0.94 11.53
N HIS A 115 -21.43 -0.28 12.03
CA HIS A 115 -20.53 -0.88 13.01
C HIS A 115 -19.10 -1.04 12.49
N CYS A 116 -18.91 -1.42 11.22
CA CYS A 116 -17.58 -1.46 10.60
C CYS A 116 -16.91 -0.09 10.54
N PHE A 117 -17.68 0.96 10.33
CA PHE A 117 -17.19 2.32 10.26
C PHE A 117 -16.80 2.85 11.65
N ILE A 118 -17.66 2.65 12.66
CA ILE A 118 -17.33 2.97 14.07
C ILE A 118 -16.06 2.23 14.50
N ALA A 119 -15.90 0.96 14.11
CA ALA A 119 -14.70 0.19 14.42
C ALA A 119 -13.42 0.81 13.82
N ASP A 120 -13.48 1.36 12.60
CA ASP A 120 -12.34 2.04 11.99
C ASP A 120 -11.97 3.32 12.75
N ILE A 121 -12.98 4.07 13.21
CA ILE A 121 -12.75 5.26 14.06
C ILE A 121 -12.00 4.86 15.33
N TYR A 122 -12.50 3.86 16.06
CA TYR A 122 -11.83 3.40 17.28
C TYR A 122 -10.44 2.83 17.01
N TYR A 123 -10.22 2.19 15.86
CA TYR A 123 -8.92 1.69 15.46
C TYR A 123 -7.91 2.85 15.29
N ILE A 124 -8.32 3.94 14.65
CA ILE A 124 -7.50 5.16 14.48
C ILE A 124 -7.16 5.78 15.84
N GLN A 125 -8.09 5.74 16.79
CA GLN A 125 -7.89 6.20 18.17
C GLN A 125 -7.02 5.23 19.01
N ASN A 126 -6.53 4.13 18.43
CA ASN A 126 -5.85 3.03 19.14
C ASN A 126 -6.70 2.35 20.24
N ASN A 127 -8.02 2.50 20.19
CA ASN A 127 -8.94 1.86 21.12
C ASN A 127 -9.32 0.45 20.66
N LYS A 128 -8.43 -0.50 20.96
CA LYS A 128 -8.58 -1.91 20.53
C LYS A 128 -9.83 -2.59 21.08
N LYS A 129 -10.28 -2.22 22.28
CA LYS A 129 -11.42 -2.86 22.93
C LYS A 129 -12.70 -2.58 22.15
N ASP A 130 -12.97 -1.30 21.90
CA ASP A 130 -14.21 -0.88 21.25
C ASP A 130 -14.18 -1.18 19.75
N THR A 131 -13.00 -1.16 19.12
CA THR A 131 -12.80 -1.69 17.76
C THR A 131 -13.33 -3.13 17.64
N LEU A 132 -12.93 -4.02 18.56
CA LEU A 132 -13.33 -5.42 18.51
C LEU A 132 -14.81 -5.64 18.84
N ILE A 133 -15.39 -4.81 19.72
CA ILE A 133 -16.81 -4.87 20.05
C ILE A 133 -17.64 -4.54 18.80
N HIS A 134 -17.36 -3.43 18.15
CA HIS A 134 -18.10 -3.02 16.96
C HIS A 134 -17.89 -3.96 15.78
N LEU A 135 -16.68 -4.51 15.59
CA LEU A 135 -16.49 -5.55 14.56
C LEU A 135 -17.31 -6.81 14.85
N LYS A 136 -17.48 -7.21 16.12
CA LYS A 136 -18.33 -8.36 16.46
C LYS A 136 -19.81 -8.08 16.19
N TYR A 137 -20.29 -6.88 16.52
CA TYR A 137 -21.65 -6.47 16.15
C TYR A 137 -21.85 -6.49 14.63
N GLY A 138 -20.87 -6.00 13.85
CA GLY A 138 -20.92 -6.14 12.39
C GLY A 138 -20.92 -7.60 11.91
N CYS A 139 -20.25 -8.51 12.61
CA CYS A 139 -20.31 -9.94 12.29
C CYS A 139 -21.67 -10.58 12.61
N GLU A 140 -22.35 -10.12 13.67
CA GLU A 140 -23.72 -10.55 13.99
C GLU A 140 -24.70 -10.17 12.87
N THR A 141 -24.39 -9.10 12.12
CA THR A 141 -25.15 -8.72 10.93
C THR A 141 -24.72 -9.41 9.62
N ASN A 142 -23.92 -10.48 9.70
CA ASN A 142 -23.33 -11.17 8.55
C ASN A 142 -22.51 -10.26 7.60
N ASN A 143 -21.95 -9.17 8.12
CA ASN A 143 -21.19 -8.24 7.30
C ASN A 143 -19.84 -8.84 6.87
N ASP A 144 -19.62 -8.91 5.56
CA ASP A 144 -18.45 -9.53 4.94
C ASP A 144 -17.14 -8.78 5.29
N MET A 145 -17.20 -7.45 5.37
CA MET A 145 -16.09 -6.59 5.75
C MET A 145 -15.74 -6.72 7.24
N ALA A 146 -16.73 -6.84 8.12
CA ALA A 146 -16.52 -7.10 9.56
C ALA A 146 -15.74 -8.42 9.75
N PHE A 147 -16.19 -9.47 9.07
CA PHE A 147 -15.49 -10.77 9.08
C PHE A 147 -14.07 -10.64 8.55
N TYR A 148 -13.84 -9.94 7.42
CA TYR A 148 -12.51 -9.71 6.88
C TYR A 148 -11.58 -8.99 7.88
N LYS A 149 -12.06 -7.91 8.51
CA LYS A 149 -11.30 -7.10 9.47
C LYS A 149 -10.94 -7.91 10.73
N LEU A 150 -11.86 -8.71 11.27
CA LEU A 150 -11.55 -9.63 12.37
C LEU A 150 -10.57 -10.72 11.93
N GLY A 151 -10.73 -11.28 10.73
CA GLY A 151 -9.79 -12.24 10.16
C GLY A 151 -8.36 -11.70 10.14
N LYS A 152 -8.19 -10.46 9.67
CA LYS A 152 -6.90 -9.74 9.64
C LYS A 152 -6.36 -9.47 11.05
N TYR A 153 -7.22 -9.07 11.99
CA TYR A 153 -6.83 -8.86 13.39
C TYR A 153 -6.26 -10.15 14.01
N TYR A 154 -6.94 -11.27 13.81
CA TYR A 154 -6.52 -12.55 14.38
C TYR A 154 -5.35 -13.20 13.65
N THR A 155 -4.93 -12.72 12.46
CA THR A 155 -3.83 -13.32 11.68
C THR A 155 -2.52 -13.49 12.48
N TYR A 156 -2.26 -12.61 13.43
CA TYR A 156 -1.04 -12.64 14.26
C TYR A 156 -1.26 -13.16 15.68
N ILE A 157 -2.51 -13.47 16.04
CA ILE A 157 -2.91 -13.83 17.40
C ILE A 157 -3.37 -15.29 17.45
N ASP A 158 -4.28 -15.65 16.55
CA ASP A 158 -4.95 -16.94 16.52
C ASP A 158 -5.28 -17.30 15.07
N ASN A 159 -4.46 -18.17 14.48
CA ASN A 159 -4.59 -18.60 13.10
C ASN A 159 -5.93 -19.29 12.83
N CYS A 160 -6.45 -20.08 13.78
CA CYS A 160 -7.71 -20.79 13.61
C CYS A 160 -8.89 -19.83 13.53
N LYS A 161 -8.94 -18.83 14.43
CA LYS A 161 -9.96 -17.77 14.36
C LYS A 161 -9.82 -16.95 13.09
N SER A 162 -8.60 -16.59 12.71
CA SER A 162 -8.32 -15.84 11.48
C SER A 162 -8.90 -16.55 10.26
N MET A 163 -8.63 -17.86 10.12
CA MET A 163 -9.17 -18.67 9.03
C MET A 163 -10.69 -18.74 9.03
N ASN A 164 -11.31 -18.95 10.19
CA ASN A 164 -12.76 -19.02 10.31
C ASN A 164 -13.41 -17.71 9.85
N TYR A 165 -12.91 -16.57 10.31
CA TYR A 165 -13.41 -15.27 9.90
C TYR A 165 -13.18 -14.99 8.41
N HIS A 166 -12.03 -15.33 7.86
CA HIS A 166 -11.81 -15.18 6.42
C HIS A 166 -12.71 -16.09 5.58
N ASN A 167 -13.00 -17.31 6.02
CA ASN A 167 -13.94 -18.20 5.33
C ASN A 167 -15.38 -17.67 5.39
N LEU A 168 -15.80 -17.13 6.53
CA LEU A 168 -17.10 -16.45 6.65
C LEU A 168 -17.16 -15.22 5.72
N ALA A 169 -16.12 -14.40 5.70
CA ALA A 169 -16.05 -13.26 4.79
C ALA A 169 -16.19 -13.71 3.32
N ILE A 170 -15.50 -14.79 2.90
CA ILE A 170 -15.61 -15.34 1.54
C ILE A 170 -17.04 -15.84 1.25
N GLN A 171 -17.68 -16.52 2.22
CA GLN A 171 -19.05 -17.01 2.10
C GLN A 171 -20.03 -15.86 1.83
N TYR A 172 -19.83 -14.71 2.49
CA TYR A 172 -20.64 -13.50 2.31
C TYR A 172 -20.17 -12.58 1.17
N GLY A 173 -19.23 -13.04 0.33
CA GLY A 173 -18.87 -12.37 -0.91
C GLY A 173 -17.56 -11.57 -0.88
N ASN A 174 -16.87 -11.50 0.27
CA ASN A 174 -15.61 -10.77 0.39
C ASN A 174 -14.47 -11.48 -0.36
N ARG A 175 -14.17 -11.00 -1.57
CA ARG A 175 -13.11 -11.59 -2.40
C ARG A 175 -11.69 -11.24 -1.95
N ILE A 176 -11.52 -10.22 -1.11
CA ILE A 176 -10.20 -9.87 -0.55
C ILE A 176 -9.73 -10.98 0.41
N SER A 177 -10.65 -11.54 1.20
CA SER A 177 -10.35 -12.65 2.12
C SER A 177 -9.83 -13.91 1.43
N VAL A 178 -10.16 -14.11 0.15
CA VAL A 178 -9.59 -15.20 -0.66
C VAL A 178 -8.06 -15.08 -0.77
N LEU A 179 -7.53 -13.86 -0.96
CA LEU A 179 -6.10 -13.62 -1.01
C LEU A 179 -5.43 -13.85 0.36
N CYS A 180 -6.10 -13.50 1.45
CA CYS A 180 -5.62 -13.78 2.81
C CYS A 180 -5.50 -15.28 3.06
N MET A 181 -6.51 -16.06 2.65
CA MET A 181 -6.46 -17.53 2.77
C MET A 181 -5.36 -18.14 1.88
N ALA A 182 -5.21 -17.66 0.65
CA ALA A 182 -4.12 -18.11 -0.22
C ALA A 182 -2.74 -17.84 0.40
N LEU A 183 -2.53 -16.64 0.96
CA LEU A 183 -1.30 -16.27 1.66
C LEU A 183 -1.04 -17.14 2.90
N TYR A 184 -2.09 -17.48 3.63
CA TYR A 184 -2.01 -18.38 4.77
C TYR A 184 -1.49 -19.76 4.32
N TYR A 185 -2.13 -20.38 3.33
CA TYR A 185 -1.72 -21.70 2.85
C TYR A 185 -0.33 -21.69 2.22
N ARG A 186 0.06 -20.60 1.54
CA ARG A 186 1.42 -20.38 1.06
C ARG A 186 2.45 -20.43 2.21
N LYS A 187 2.19 -19.69 3.29
CA LYS A 187 3.06 -19.67 4.49
C LYS A 187 3.21 -21.06 5.10
N HIS A 188 2.15 -21.85 5.07
CA HIS A 188 2.12 -23.23 5.54
C HIS A 188 2.50 -24.27 4.47
N LYS A 189 2.98 -23.84 3.30
CA LYS A 189 3.44 -24.69 2.19
C LYS A 189 2.38 -25.66 1.66
N ASN A 190 1.09 -25.33 1.82
CA ASN A 190 -0.01 -26.08 1.22
C ASN A 190 -0.39 -25.44 -0.12
N TYR A 191 0.39 -25.75 -1.15
CA TYR A 191 0.28 -25.14 -2.48
C TYR A 191 -1.00 -25.53 -3.23
N GLN A 192 -1.58 -26.69 -2.92
CA GLN A 192 -2.83 -27.13 -3.54
C GLN A 192 -3.99 -26.26 -3.04
N LEU A 193 -4.12 -26.06 -1.73
CA LEU A 193 -5.13 -25.14 -1.19
C LEU A 193 -4.85 -23.68 -1.59
N GLU A 194 -3.58 -23.23 -1.60
CA GLU A 194 -3.24 -21.90 -2.14
C GLU A 194 -3.82 -21.72 -3.55
N LYS A 195 -3.62 -22.69 -4.45
CA LYS A 195 -4.18 -22.67 -5.81
C LYS A 195 -5.71 -22.61 -5.79
N ASP A 196 -6.35 -23.48 -5.02
CA ASP A 196 -7.81 -23.60 -4.99
C ASP A 196 -8.46 -22.28 -4.53
N TYR A 197 -7.91 -21.63 -3.50
CA TYR A 197 -8.37 -20.30 -3.10
C TYR A 197 -8.10 -19.25 -4.19
N LEU A 198 -6.89 -19.18 -4.75
CA LEU A 198 -6.60 -18.19 -5.79
C LEU A 198 -7.53 -18.29 -7.02
N LEU A 199 -7.95 -19.51 -7.40
CA LEU A 199 -8.91 -19.75 -8.48
C LEU A 199 -10.31 -19.17 -8.18
N LEU A 200 -10.71 -19.06 -6.91
CA LEU A 200 -11.98 -18.42 -6.51
C LEU A 200 -11.97 -16.91 -6.79
N ALA A 201 -10.79 -16.26 -6.80
CA ALA A 201 -10.64 -14.84 -7.05
C ALA A 201 -10.32 -14.55 -8.52
N LYS A 202 -10.98 -15.24 -9.47
CA LYS A 202 -10.57 -15.19 -10.89
C LYS A 202 -10.58 -13.80 -11.53
N ASN A 203 -11.37 -12.89 -10.97
CA ASN A 203 -11.49 -11.53 -11.47
C ASN A 203 -10.47 -10.56 -10.89
N ASN A 204 -9.65 -10.99 -9.92
CA ASN A 204 -8.64 -10.17 -9.26
C ASN A 204 -7.26 -10.35 -9.91
N GLY A 205 -6.66 -9.26 -10.40
CA GLY A 205 -5.36 -9.29 -11.07
C GLY A 205 -4.25 -9.82 -10.17
N ALA A 206 -4.21 -9.43 -8.89
CA ALA A 206 -3.20 -9.92 -7.95
C ALA A 206 -3.31 -11.43 -7.67
N ALA A 207 -4.53 -11.97 -7.61
CA ALA A 207 -4.75 -13.41 -7.49
C ALA A 207 -4.19 -14.17 -8.70
N MET A 208 -4.44 -13.67 -9.91
CA MET A 208 -3.90 -14.21 -11.15
C MET A 208 -2.36 -14.15 -11.19
N GLY A 209 -1.77 -13.04 -10.76
CA GLY A 209 -0.30 -12.90 -10.69
C GLY A 209 0.31 -13.92 -9.72
N ARG A 210 -0.36 -14.17 -8.59
CA ARG A 210 0.07 -15.19 -7.62
C ARG A 210 -0.07 -16.61 -8.17
N LEU A 211 -1.14 -16.91 -8.93
CA LEU A 211 -1.25 -18.19 -9.64
C LEU A 211 -0.08 -18.38 -10.60
N GLY A 212 0.26 -17.36 -11.39
CA GLY A 212 1.44 -17.40 -12.27
C GLY A 212 2.73 -17.73 -11.50
N THR A 213 2.97 -17.09 -10.36
CA THR A 213 4.13 -17.37 -9.50
C THR A 213 4.10 -18.78 -8.90
N LEU A 214 2.92 -19.27 -8.52
CA LEU A 214 2.72 -20.61 -7.96
C LEU A 214 3.02 -21.70 -9.01
N TYR A 215 2.52 -21.51 -10.24
CA TYR A 215 2.80 -22.40 -11.35
C TYR A 215 4.26 -22.37 -11.77
N MET A 216 4.90 -21.20 -11.76
CA MET A 216 6.31 -21.05 -12.12
C MET A 216 7.24 -21.77 -11.14
N GLY A 217 6.99 -21.60 -9.84
CA GLY A 217 7.92 -22.05 -8.80
C GLY A 217 7.63 -23.44 -8.23
N HIS A 218 6.37 -23.80 -8.06
CA HIS A 218 5.99 -25.02 -7.33
C HIS A 218 5.47 -26.12 -8.23
N PHE A 219 4.54 -25.81 -9.14
CA PHE A 219 4.02 -26.79 -10.08
C PHE A 219 4.92 -26.99 -11.30
N VAL A 220 5.81 -26.03 -11.57
CA VAL A 220 6.74 -26.01 -12.72
C VAL A 220 5.99 -26.21 -14.05
N ASP A 221 4.87 -25.50 -14.19
CA ASP A 221 4.03 -25.49 -15.38
C ASP A 221 4.11 -24.12 -16.04
N TYR A 222 4.91 -24.05 -17.09
CA TYR A 222 5.23 -22.79 -17.74
C TYR A 222 4.12 -22.29 -18.67
N GLU A 223 3.29 -23.18 -19.22
CA GLU A 223 2.14 -22.79 -20.02
C GLU A 223 1.13 -22.05 -19.14
N ASN A 224 0.78 -22.63 -17.98
CA ASN A 224 -0.08 -21.97 -17.01
C ASN A 224 0.58 -20.74 -16.38
N THR A 225 1.91 -20.72 -16.20
CA THR A 225 2.64 -19.53 -15.75
C THR A 225 2.38 -18.33 -16.65
N ILE A 226 2.61 -18.49 -17.96
CA ILE A 226 2.42 -17.42 -18.95
C ILE A 226 0.94 -17.02 -19.01
N LYS A 227 0.05 -18.00 -19.06
CA LYS A 227 -1.41 -17.78 -19.09
C LYS A 227 -1.88 -16.91 -17.92
N TYR A 228 -1.54 -17.27 -16.68
CA TYR A 228 -2.01 -16.54 -15.50
C TYR A 228 -1.33 -15.18 -15.33
N TYR A 229 -0.06 -15.04 -15.71
CA TYR A 229 0.55 -13.71 -15.76
C TYR A 229 -0.13 -12.81 -16.79
N ASN A 230 -0.45 -13.29 -17.99
CA ASN A 230 -1.17 -12.49 -18.98
C ASN A 230 -2.57 -12.10 -18.49
N MET A 231 -3.34 -13.03 -17.92
CA MET A 231 -4.64 -12.72 -17.31
C MET A 231 -4.53 -11.66 -16.19
N SER A 232 -3.42 -11.64 -15.46
CA SER A 232 -3.13 -10.65 -14.43
C SER A 232 -2.79 -9.28 -15.02
N ILE A 233 -2.03 -9.26 -16.12
CA ILE A 233 -1.67 -8.05 -16.87
C ILE A 233 -2.90 -7.41 -17.49
N ASP A 234 -3.79 -8.20 -18.09
CA ASP A 234 -5.07 -7.73 -18.67
C ASP A 234 -5.97 -7.05 -17.61
N LYS A 235 -5.74 -7.37 -16.33
CA LYS A 235 -6.42 -6.78 -15.17
C LYS A 235 -5.65 -5.63 -14.54
N GLY A 236 -4.62 -5.11 -15.20
CA GLY A 236 -3.83 -3.97 -14.74
C GLY A 236 -2.82 -4.27 -13.63
N HIS A 237 -2.58 -5.54 -13.27
CA HIS A 237 -1.63 -5.87 -12.20
C HIS A 237 -0.18 -5.84 -12.68
N VAL A 238 0.43 -4.66 -12.59
CA VAL A 238 1.79 -4.34 -13.04
C VAL A 238 2.89 -5.31 -12.55
N PRO A 239 2.90 -5.82 -11.30
CA PRO A 239 3.93 -6.77 -10.87
C PRO A 239 4.01 -8.04 -11.71
N SER A 240 2.93 -8.40 -12.43
CA SER A 240 2.94 -9.56 -13.33
C SER A 240 3.76 -9.32 -14.60
N LEU A 241 3.83 -8.08 -15.11
CA LEU A 241 4.76 -7.71 -16.18
C LEU A 241 6.22 -7.95 -15.73
N HIS A 242 6.55 -7.51 -14.51
CA HIS A 242 7.86 -7.72 -13.92
C HIS A 242 8.21 -9.22 -13.79
N ASN A 243 7.30 -10.00 -13.23
CA ASN A 243 7.50 -11.42 -13.01
C ASN A 243 7.61 -12.20 -14.34
N LEU A 244 6.86 -11.80 -15.36
CA LEU A 244 6.98 -12.38 -16.69
C LEU A 244 8.32 -12.01 -17.34
N GLY A 245 8.84 -10.80 -17.11
CA GLY A 245 10.21 -10.42 -17.45
C GLY A 245 11.27 -11.29 -16.76
N ILE A 246 11.11 -11.57 -15.46
CA ILE A 246 11.98 -12.50 -14.71
C ILE A 246 11.92 -13.92 -15.30
N TYR A 247 10.72 -14.40 -15.64
CA TYR A 247 10.52 -15.69 -16.28
C TYR A 247 11.32 -15.80 -17.58
N TYR A 248 11.18 -14.82 -18.48
CA TYR A 248 11.93 -14.80 -19.73
C TYR A 248 13.44 -14.63 -19.53
N LYS A 249 13.89 -13.90 -18.49
CA LYS A 249 15.31 -13.76 -18.15
C LYS A 249 15.94 -15.09 -17.74
N HIS A 250 15.30 -15.81 -16.82
CA HIS A 250 15.94 -16.91 -16.09
C HIS A 250 15.53 -18.30 -16.57
N ILE A 251 14.29 -18.46 -17.04
CA ILE A 251 13.74 -19.77 -17.44
C ILE A 251 13.91 -19.97 -18.94
N GLU A 252 13.24 -19.14 -19.77
CA GLU A 252 13.35 -19.26 -21.23
C GLU A 252 14.68 -18.71 -21.78
N LYS A 253 15.34 -17.80 -21.03
CA LYS A 253 16.52 -17.06 -21.48
C LYS A 253 16.27 -16.27 -22.79
N ASN A 254 15.05 -15.77 -22.97
CA ASN A 254 14.67 -14.91 -24.07
C ASN A 254 14.77 -13.44 -23.63
N TYR A 255 15.92 -12.82 -23.91
CA TYR A 255 16.19 -11.45 -23.45
C TYR A 255 15.36 -10.39 -24.18
N GLU A 256 14.96 -10.62 -25.43
CA GLU A 256 14.08 -9.69 -26.16
C GLU A 256 12.70 -9.60 -25.50
N LYS A 257 12.10 -10.75 -25.16
CA LYS A 257 10.84 -10.77 -24.41
C LYS A 257 10.99 -10.23 -23.00
N MET A 258 12.08 -10.55 -22.31
CA MET A 258 12.40 -9.96 -21.01
C MET A 258 12.38 -8.43 -21.09
N GLU A 259 13.09 -7.84 -22.05
CA GLU A 259 13.09 -6.39 -22.24
C GLU A 259 11.70 -5.85 -22.54
N TYR A 260 10.97 -6.50 -23.44
CA TYR A 260 9.61 -6.10 -23.83
C TYR A 260 8.67 -5.98 -22.62
N TYR A 261 8.61 -7.00 -21.76
CA TYR A 261 7.74 -6.97 -20.58
C TYR A 261 8.24 -6.01 -19.50
N LEU A 262 9.56 -5.93 -19.28
CA LEU A 262 10.11 -5.00 -18.28
C LEU A 262 9.98 -3.54 -18.71
N LYS A 263 10.10 -3.22 -20.01
CA LYS A 263 9.91 -1.85 -20.53
C LYS A 263 8.48 -1.38 -20.28
N GLN A 264 7.48 -2.21 -20.59
CA GLN A 264 6.07 -1.92 -20.25
C GLN A 264 5.86 -1.76 -18.73
N SER A 265 6.52 -2.59 -17.91
CA SER A 265 6.46 -2.45 -16.46
C SER A 265 7.06 -1.12 -15.97
N CYS A 266 8.13 -0.64 -16.62
CA CYS A 266 8.75 0.66 -16.33
C CYS A 266 7.87 1.84 -16.76
N GLU A 267 7.15 1.73 -17.89
CA GLU A 267 6.15 2.73 -18.32
C GLU A 267 5.02 2.88 -17.29
N LYS A 268 4.73 1.81 -16.54
CA LYS A 268 3.81 1.80 -15.38
C LYS A 268 4.51 2.13 -14.05
N LEU A 269 5.67 2.78 -14.11
CA LEU A 269 6.44 3.27 -12.97
C LEU A 269 6.90 2.20 -11.97
N PHE A 270 7.00 0.94 -12.39
CA PHE A 270 7.42 -0.14 -11.49
C PHE A 270 8.95 -0.14 -11.29
N VAL A 271 9.37 0.38 -10.14
CA VAL A 271 10.77 0.61 -9.78
C VAL A 271 11.64 -0.65 -9.89
N GLN A 272 11.15 -1.82 -9.48
CA GLN A 272 11.94 -3.06 -9.52
C GLN A 272 12.25 -3.50 -10.95
N SER A 273 11.37 -3.18 -11.92
CA SER A 273 11.64 -3.43 -13.34
C SER A 273 12.70 -2.47 -13.87
N MET A 274 12.68 -1.20 -13.45
CA MET A 274 13.71 -0.22 -13.82
C MET A 274 15.08 -0.66 -13.32
N ILE A 275 15.18 -1.11 -12.06
CA ILE A 275 16.42 -1.64 -11.49
C ILE A 275 16.88 -2.89 -12.25
N LEU A 276 15.96 -3.80 -12.60
CA LEU A 276 16.30 -5.03 -13.30
C LEU A 276 16.81 -4.77 -14.72
N LEU A 277 16.19 -3.84 -15.47
CA LEU A 277 16.70 -3.39 -16.77
C LEU A 277 18.03 -2.66 -16.61
N GLY A 278 18.19 -1.78 -15.62
CA GLY A 278 19.45 -1.11 -15.32
C GLY A 278 20.59 -2.10 -15.07
N ASN A 279 20.33 -3.15 -14.27
CA ASN A 279 21.29 -4.23 -14.02
C ASN A 279 21.61 -4.99 -15.32
N TYR A 280 20.60 -5.33 -16.12
CA TYR A 280 20.77 -6.04 -17.37
C TYR A 280 21.64 -5.26 -18.36
N TYR A 281 21.37 -3.98 -18.58
CA TYR A 281 22.17 -3.15 -19.47
C TYR A 281 23.59 -2.95 -18.96
N LYS A 282 23.77 -2.80 -17.63
CA LYS A 282 25.09 -2.73 -17.02
C LYS A 282 25.89 -4.01 -17.25
N GLU A 283 25.28 -5.18 -17.04
CA GLU A 283 25.91 -6.50 -17.25
C GLU A 283 26.36 -6.68 -18.72
N ASN A 284 25.62 -6.10 -19.68
CA ASN A 284 25.94 -6.13 -21.11
C ASN A 284 26.80 -4.95 -21.58
N ASN A 285 27.38 -4.15 -20.67
CA ASN A 285 28.18 -2.96 -20.97
C ASN A 285 27.45 -1.85 -21.76
N CYS A 286 26.13 -1.85 -21.77
CA CYS A 286 25.29 -0.77 -22.30
C CYS A 286 25.12 0.32 -21.24
N ILE A 287 26.20 1.07 -20.96
CA ILE A 287 26.24 1.99 -19.81
C ILE A 287 25.21 3.11 -19.91
N ASP A 288 24.92 3.64 -21.10
CA ASP A 288 23.94 4.72 -21.29
C ASP A 288 22.52 4.29 -20.97
N ASP A 289 22.12 3.10 -21.41
CA ASP A 289 20.82 2.53 -21.05
C ASP A 289 20.75 2.21 -19.56
N ALA A 290 21.82 1.65 -18.99
CA ALA A 290 21.89 1.44 -17.55
C ALA A 290 21.67 2.74 -16.78
N ILE A 291 22.35 3.82 -17.17
CA ILE A 291 22.17 5.16 -16.58
C ILE A 291 20.72 5.63 -16.72
N LYS A 292 20.11 5.46 -17.89
CA LYS A 292 18.71 5.82 -18.14
C LYS A 292 17.78 5.15 -17.14
N TYR A 293 17.82 3.81 -17.02
CA TYR A 293 16.89 3.09 -16.15
C TYR A 293 17.17 3.29 -14.66
N TYR A 294 18.43 3.39 -14.22
CA TYR A 294 18.71 3.74 -12.82
C TYR A 294 18.29 5.18 -12.49
N THR A 295 18.37 6.11 -13.44
CA THR A 295 17.86 7.48 -13.24
C THR A 295 16.35 7.47 -13.08
N MET A 296 15.63 6.70 -13.91
CA MET A 296 14.19 6.50 -13.75
C MET A 296 13.85 5.89 -12.37
N ALA A 297 14.62 4.90 -11.91
CA ALA A 297 14.40 4.28 -10.60
C ALA A 297 14.52 5.28 -9.45
N ILE A 298 15.52 6.18 -9.49
CA ILE A 298 15.71 7.23 -8.48
C ILE A 298 14.57 8.23 -8.48
N ILE A 299 14.13 8.68 -9.66
CA ILE A 299 12.99 9.59 -9.80
C ILE A 299 11.73 8.99 -9.17
N ASN A 300 11.58 7.66 -9.25
CA ASN A 300 10.46 6.92 -8.66
C ASN A 300 10.76 6.37 -7.25
N GLY A 301 11.75 6.92 -6.54
CA GLY A 301 11.97 6.70 -5.11
C GLY A 301 13.04 5.66 -4.74
N ASP A 302 13.73 5.03 -5.69
CA ASP A 302 14.85 4.13 -5.36
C ASP A 302 16.16 4.89 -5.08
N ILE A 303 16.35 5.22 -3.81
CA ILE A 303 17.59 5.83 -3.30
C ILE A 303 18.80 4.88 -3.48
N SER A 304 18.58 3.55 -3.56
CA SER A 304 19.69 2.60 -3.65
C SER A 304 20.45 2.71 -4.99
N SER A 305 19.74 3.02 -6.08
CA SER A 305 20.29 3.26 -7.42
C SER A 305 21.25 4.46 -7.51
N ILE A 306 21.18 5.42 -6.58
CA ILE A 306 22.05 6.60 -6.57
C ILE A 306 23.53 6.21 -6.54
N ASN A 307 23.88 5.22 -5.71
CA ASN A 307 25.25 4.73 -5.57
C ASN A 307 25.74 3.98 -6.80
N ILE A 308 24.80 3.39 -7.56
CA ILE A 308 25.10 2.67 -8.79
C ILE A 308 25.38 3.69 -9.88
N LEU A 309 24.53 4.70 -10.06
CA LEU A 309 24.77 5.80 -11.00
C LEU A 309 26.11 6.49 -10.76
N GLY A 310 26.43 6.85 -9.52
CA GLY A 310 27.72 7.48 -9.22
C GLY A 310 28.90 6.58 -9.60
N SER A 311 28.76 5.26 -9.57
CA SER A 311 29.80 4.33 -10.04
C SER A 311 29.84 4.18 -11.55
N LEU A 312 28.69 4.16 -12.22
CA LEU A 312 28.63 4.15 -13.68
C LEU A 312 29.26 5.41 -14.27
N TYR A 313 28.96 6.59 -13.72
CA TYR A 313 29.61 7.83 -14.14
C TYR A 313 31.11 7.84 -13.82
N TYR A 314 31.54 7.19 -12.73
CA TYR A 314 32.96 7.03 -12.42
C TYR A 314 33.67 6.17 -13.47
N GLU A 315 33.05 5.08 -13.90
CA GLU A 315 33.53 4.21 -14.99
C GLU A 315 33.61 4.99 -16.33
N LYS A 316 32.60 5.84 -16.61
CA LYS A 316 32.62 6.75 -17.77
C LYS A 316 33.60 7.92 -17.64
N ARG A 317 34.26 8.09 -16.48
CA ARG A 317 35.11 9.25 -16.14
C ARG A 317 34.38 10.60 -16.23
N ASP A 318 33.06 10.61 -16.08
CA ASP A 318 32.26 11.83 -15.96
C ASP A 318 32.21 12.24 -14.48
N TYR A 319 33.29 12.90 -14.05
CA TYR A 319 33.49 13.21 -12.65
C TYR A 319 32.54 14.29 -12.12
N ALA A 320 31.98 15.14 -12.99
CA ALA A 320 30.96 16.10 -12.60
C ALA A 320 29.70 15.36 -12.10
N ASN A 321 29.26 14.36 -12.85
CA ASN A 321 28.13 13.53 -12.43
C ASN A 321 28.47 12.60 -11.26
N VAL A 322 29.71 12.11 -11.14
CA VAL A 322 30.16 11.38 -9.92
C VAL A 322 29.91 12.20 -8.66
N ILE A 323 30.37 13.46 -8.64
CA ILE A 323 30.20 14.35 -7.50
C ILE A 323 28.71 14.61 -7.26
N LYS A 324 27.95 14.94 -8.32
CA LYS A 324 26.50 15.18 -8.23
C LYS A 324 25.75 14.03 -7.55
N TYR A 325 25.89 12.81 -8.07
CA TYR A 325 25.13 11.66 -7.58
C TYR A 325 25.63 11.18 -6.21
N TYR A 326 26.92 11.23 -5.92
CA TYR A 326 27.38 10.90 -4.58
C TYR A 326 26.98 11.95 -3.54
N CYS A 327 27.02 13.24 -3.84
CA CYS A 327 26.46 14.27 -2.95
C CYS A 327 24.98 14.04 -2.68
N MET A 328 24.18 13.78 -3.73
CA MET A 328 22.76 13.44 -3.57
C MET A 328 22.57 12.25 -2.63
N GLY A 329 23.38 11.19 -2.76
CA GLY A 329 23.30 10.05 -1.84
C GLY A 329 23.73 10.39 -0.40
N ILE A 330 24.63 11.36 -0.21
CA ILE A 330 25.02 11.87 1.12
C ILE A 330 23.87 12.63 1.76
N ASP A 331 23.11 13.41 0.97
CA ASP A 331 21.93 14.13 1.45
C ASP A 331 20.84 13.16 1.93
N TYR A 332 20.70 12.00 1.28
CA TYR A 332 19.89 10.87 1.76
C TYR A 332 20.55 10.04 2.88
N GLY A 333 21.67 10.50 3.46
CA GLY A 333 22.35 9.85 4.58
C GLY A 333 23.12 8.57 4.23
N CYS A 334 23.39 8.31 2.94
CA CYS A 334 24.04 7.08 2.52
C CYS A 334 25.56 7.10 2.76
N TYR A 335 26.02 6.30 3.73
CA TYR A 335 27.44 6.16 4.04
C TYR A 335 28.28 5.62 2.86
N LYS A 336 27.68 4.81 1.96
CA LYS A 336 28.37 4.29 0.77
C LYS A 336 28.78 5.45 -0.13
N SER A 337 27.90 6.44 -0.32
CA SER A 337 28.18 7.64 -1.10
C SER A 337 29.25 8.50 -0.44
N MET A 338 29.20 8.69 0.89
CA MET A 338 30.25 9.39 1.65
C MET A 338 31.62 8.74 1.41
N ASN A 339 31.69 7.41 1.53
CA ASN A 339 32.93 6.68 1.32
C ASN A 339 33.42 6.76 -0.13
N LYS A 340 32.54 6.58 -1.12
CA LYS A 340 32.93 6.62 -2.54
C LYS A 340 33.38 8.03 -2.97
N LEU A 341 32.75 9.08 -2.46
CA LEU A 341 33.19 10.45 -2.72
C LEU A 341 34.54 10.75 -2.05
N GLY A 342 34.77 10.23 -0.84
CA GLY A 342 36.09 10.30 -0.20
C GLY A 342 37.18 9.59 -1.02
N VAL A 343 36.88 8.42 -1.58
CA VAL A 343 37.78 7.67 -2.48
C VAL A 343 38.06 8.48 -3.76
N TYR A 344 37.03 9.07 -4.38
CA TYR A 344 37.20 9.94 -5.53
C TYR A 344 38.17 11.10 -5.26
N TYR A 345 37.98 11.82 -4.14
CA TYR A 345 38.88 12.92 -3.79
C TYR A 345 40.30 12.44 -3.47
N ARG A 346 40.47 11.23 -2.93
CA ARG A 346 41.79 10.67 -2.62
C ARG A 346 42.54 10.24 -3.88
N ASP A 347 41.88 9.51 -4.77
CA ASP A 347 42.53 8.76 -5.85
C ASP A 347 42.50 9.48 -7.20
N VAL A 348 41.54 10.41 -7.41
CA VAL A 348 41.37 11.13 -8.68
C VAL A 348 41.80 12.59 -8.56
N GLU A 349 41.24 13.35 -7.60
CA GLU A 349 41.64 14.76 -7.39
C GLU A 349 42.90 14.92 -6.53
N TYR A 350 43.35 13.86 -5.85
CA TYR A 350 44.43 13.91 -4.85
C TYR A 350 44.22 14.98 -3.76
N ASN A 351 42.96 15.32 -3.47
CA ASN A 351 42.54 16.26 -2.44
C ASN A 351 42.30 15.54 -1.10
N TYR A 352 43.39 15.25 -0.40
CA TYR A 352 43.35 14.54 0.89
C TYR A 352 42.53 15.24 1.97
N LYS A 353 42.42 16.58 1.95
CA LYS A 353 41.59 17.34 2.92
C LYS A 353 40.10 17.06 2.72
N LYS A 354 39.62 17.12 1.47
CA LYS A 354 38.23 16.76 1.15
C LYS A 354 37.97 15.28 1.41
N ALA A 355 38.90 14.41 1.01
CA ALA A 355 38.78 12.97 1.27
C ALA A 355 38.63 12.68 2.77
N GLU A 356 39.46 13.29 3.62
CA GLU A 356 39.39 13.17 5.08
C GLU A 356 38.03 13.65 5.64
N LYS A 357 37.48 14.76 5.13
CA LYS A 357 36.15 15.24 5.50
C LYS A 357 35.08 14.17 5.25
N TYR A 358 35.03 13.58 4.06
CA TYR A 358 34.00 12.60 3.71
C TYR A 358 34.20 11.25 4.41
N PHE A 359 35.44 10.82 4.63
CA PHE A 359 35.70 9.62 5.42
C PHE A 359 35.35 9.79 6.90
N LYS A 360 35.53 11.00 7.46
CA LYS A 360 35.07 11.32 8.81
C LYS A 360 33.55 11.29 8.90
N MET A 361 32.83 11.90 7.95
CA MET A 361 31.36 11.79 7.89
C MET A 361 30.87 10.33 7.85
N CYS A 362 31.55 9.47 7.08
CA CYS A 362 31.25 8.03 7.04
C CYS A 362 31.51 7.35 8.40
N TYR A 363 32.61 7.70 9.07
CA TYR A 363 32.95 7.18 10.39
C TYR A 363 31.96 7.62 11.48
N ASP A 364 31.56 8.90 11.47
CA ASP A 364 30.61 9.47 12.44
C ASP A 364 29.22 8.80 12.34
N LYS A 365 28.90 8.16 11.21
CA LYS A 365 27.74 7.27 11.02
C LYS A 365 28.00 5.82 11.49
N ASN A 366 29.00 5.59 12.35
CA ASN A 366 29.43 4.30 12.87
C ASN A 366 29.87 3.26 11.81
N HIS A 367 30.36 3.71 10.65
CA HIS A 367 30.83 2.78 9.61
C HIS A 367 32.36 2.61 9.62
N LYS A 368 32.79 1.38 9.94
CA LYS A 368 34.21 0.97 9.99
C LYS A 368 35.00 1.27 8.71
N LYS A 369 34.35 1.33 7.53
CA LYS A 369 35.02 1.68 6.26
C LYS A 369 35.62 3.09 6.27
N GLY A 370 34.99 4.05 6.96
CA GLY A 370 35.53 5.39 7.13
C GLY A 370 36.88 5.39 7.87
N ILE A 371 37.00 4.59 8.94
CA ILE A 371 38.23 4.54 9.74
C ILE A 371 39.42 3.98 8.96
N VAL A 372 39.20 2.95 8.14
CA VAL A 372 40.25 2.33 7.34
C VAL A 372 40.84 3.34 6.35
N ASN A 373 39.99 4.11 5.68
CA ASN A 373 40.44 5.11 4.72
C ASN A 373 41.07 6.34 5.39
N LEU A 374 40.62 6.73 6.58
CA LEU A 374 41.27 7.77 7.39
C LEU A 374 42.68 7.35 7.83
N LEU A 375 42.83 6.10 8.30
CA LEU A 375 44.13 5.55 8.66
C LEU A 375 45.05 5.51 7.45
N PHE A 376 44.56 5.09 6.28
CA PHE A 376 45.33 5.10 5.04
C PHE A 376 45.87 6.50 4.68
N ILE A 377 45.04 7.55 4.77
CA ILE A 377 45.48 8.94 4.53
C ILE A 377 46.54 9.37 5.55
N LYS A 378 46.39 8.99 6.83
CA LYS A 378 47.38 9.34 7.87
C LYS A 378 48.72 8.64 7.66
N PHE A 379 48.69 7.34 7.34
CA PHE A 379 49.91 6.57 7.06
C PHE A 379 50.66 7.07 5.82
N THR A 380 49.95 7.37 4.73
CA THR A 380 50.55 7.93 3.51
C THR A 380 51.20 9.30 3.75
N ARG A 381 50.54 10.19 4.52
CA ARG A 381 51.14 11.48 4.92
C ARG A 381 52.39 11.31 5.77
N MET A 382 52.40 10.37 6.71
CA MET A 382 53.58 10.11 7.56
C MET A 382 54.79 9.65 6.73
N PHE A 383 54.58 8.76 5.76
CA PHE A 383 55.64 8.27 4.87
C PHE A 383 56.23 9.36 3.96
N VAL A 384 55.39 10.24 3.40
CA VAL A 384 55.87 11.35 2.56
C VAL A 384 56.68 12.36 3.39
N CYS A 385 56.26 12.64 4.63
CA CYS A 385 57.01 13.52 5.52
C CYS A 385 58.35 12.94 5.99
N SER A 386 58.50 11.61 6.08
CA SER A 386 59.77 10.98 6.44
C SER A 386 60.80 10.96 5.30
N PHE A 387 60.34 10.89 4.04
CA PHE A 387 61.22 10.94 2.86
C PHE A 387 61.68 12.36 2.48
N ASN A 388 60.88 13.39 2.77
CA ASN A 388 61.27 14.78 2.51
C ASN A 388 62.17 15.39 3.62
N LYS A 389 62.52 14.61 4.64
CA LYS A 389 63.41 15.00 5.76
C LYS A 389 64.79 14.32 5.71
N THR A 390 65.05 13.50 4.69
CA THR A 390 66.35 12.94 4.31
C THR A 390 66.81 13.64 3.04
#